data_AF-A0A9D8CAS3-F1
#
_entry.id   AF-A0A9D8CAS3-F1
#
_cell.length_a   1.000
_cell.length_b   1.000
_cell.length_c   1.000
_cell.angle_alpha   90.00
_cell.angle_beta   90.00
_cell.angle_gamma   90.00
#
_symmetry.space_group_name_H-M   'P 1'
#
loop_
_entity.id
_entity.type
_entity.pdbx_description
1 polymer ?
#
loop_
_entity_poly.entity_id
_entity_poly.type
_entity_poly.pdbx_seq_one_letter_code
_entity_poly.pdbx_strand_id
1 'polypeptide(L)' 'MKLASLRQGRDGRLIVVSKYLSRAVAADGVAPTLQAALDDWAACAPRLAELSARLE' A
#
# COMPACT_ATOMS: atom_id res chain seq x y z
N MET A 1 7.86 -5.05 -3.47
CA MET A 1 6.77 -4.17 -3.00
C MET A 1 7.36 -2.86 -2.50
N LYS A 2 6.86 -1.72 -2.98
CA LYS A 2 7.11 -0.40 -2.39
C LYS A 2 5.78 0.16 -1.89
N LEU A 3 5.77 0.63 -0.65
CA LEU A 3 4.60 1.23 -0.02
C LEU A 3 4.88 2.71 0.23
N ALA A 4 3.86 3.54 0.08
CA ALA A 4 3.93 4.95 0.43
C ALA A 4 2.61 5.40 1.04
N SER A 5 2.65 6.54 1.74
CA SER A 5 1.47 7.20 2.26
C SER A 5 1.22 8.46 1.43
N LEU A 6 0.12 8.50 0.69
CA LEU A 6 -0.33 9.72 0.03
C LEU A 6 -0.85 10.68 1.11
N ARG A 7 -0.47 11.96 1.04
CA ARG A 7 -0.87 12.96 2.02
C ARG A 7 -2.39 13.17 2.00
N GLN A 8 -3.07 12.64 3.02
CA GLN A 8 -4.52 12.76 3.20
C GLN A 8 -4.85 12.63 4.70
N GLY A 9 -5.40 13.68 5.30
CA GLY A 9 -5.66 13.70 6.74
C GLY A 9 -4.39 13.53 7.58
N ARG A 10 -4.53 12.99 8.79
CA ARG A 10 -3.42 12.79 9.74
C ARG A 10 -2.53 11.60 9.36
N ASP A 11 -3.14 10.45 9.10
CA ASP A 11 -2.45 9.16 8.94
C ASP A 11 -2.12 8.83 7.47
N GLY A 12 -2.53 9.69 6.53
CA GLY A 12 -2.32 9.47 5.10
C GLY A 12 -3.21 8.38 4.53
N ARG A 13 -3.01 8.08 3.25
CA ARG A 13 -3.66 6.96 2.54
C ARG A 13 -2.61 5.99 2.04
N LEU A 14 -2.77 4.70 2.33
CA LEU A 14 -1.85 3.68 1.85
C LEU A 14 -1.94 3.51 0.33
N ILE A 15 -0.80 3.62 -0.34
CA ILE A 15 -0.65 3.34 -1.76
C ILE A 15 0.48 2.34 -1.98
N VAL A 16 0.33 1.48 -2.99
CA VAL A 16 1.40 0.63 -3.52
C VAL A 16 2.00 1.33 -4.73
N VAL A 17 3.33 1.34 -4.81
CA VAL A 17 4.07 2.06 -5.85
C VAL A 17 4.89 1.07 -6.69
N SER A 18 4.89 1.26 -8.01
CA SER A 18 5.71 0.50 -8.95
C SER A 18 7.21 0.62 -8.66
N LYS A 19 8.01 -0.35 -9.11
CA LYS A 19 9.47 -0.34 -8.91
C LYS A 19 10.13 0.94 -9.41
N TYR A 20 9.67 1.50 -10.53
CA TYR A 20 10.23 2.71 -11.14
C TYR A 20 9.60 4.02 -10.64
N LEU A 21 8.72 3.96 -9.63
CA LEU A 21 8.06 5.13 -9.02
C LEU A 21 7.22 5.98 -9.99
N SER A 22 6.86 5.44 -11.15
CA SER A 22 6.08 6.14 -12.18
C SER A 22 4.57 5.93 -12.06
N ARG A 23 4.17 4.82 -11.41
CA ARG A 23 2.77 4.43 -11.21
C ARG A 23 2.53 4.08 -9.75
N ALA A 24 1.32 4.37 -9.27
CA ALA A 24 0.84 3.97 -7.95
C ALA A 24 -0.64 3.56 -8.02
N VAL A 25 -1.06 2.71 -7.10
CA VAL A 25 -2.46 2.30 -6.92
C VAL A 25 -2.83 2.39 -5.44
N ALA A 26 -4.07 2.75 -5.16
CA ALA A 26 -4.58 2.82 -3.79
C ALA A 26 -4.76 1.42 -3.20
N ALA A 27 -4.42 1.26 -1.92
CA ALA A 27 -4.45 -0.02 -1.23
C ALA A 27 -5.65 -0.16 -0.26
N ASP A 28 -6.70 0.68 -0.40
CA ASP A 28 -7.84 0.74 0.52
C ASP A 28 -8.55 -0.62 0.70
N GLY A 29 -8.52 -1.48 -0.33
CA GLY A 29 -9.08 -2.84 -0.25
C GLY A 29 -8.28 -3.81 0.63
N VAL A 30 -7.06 -3.44 1.04
CA VAL A 30 -6.20 -4.21 1.96
C VAL A 30 -6.14 -3.51 3.31
N ALA A 31 -5.72 -2.24 3.35
CA ALA A 31 -5.67 -1.43 4.55
C ALA A 31 -5.76 0.07 4.19
N PRO A 32 -6.43 0.90 5.01
CA PRO A 32 -6.60 2.32 4.71
C PRO A 32 -5.31 3.14 4.89
N THR A 33 -4.45 2.74 5.83
CA THR A 33 -3.21 3.44 6.19
C THR A 33 -2.06 2.47 6.35
N LEU A 34 -0.82 2.96 6.31
CA LEU A 34 0.35 2.13 6.57
C LEU A 34 0.33 1.57 8.01
N GLN A 35 -0.14 2.35 8.98
CA GLN A 35 -0.27 1.90 10.36
C GLN A 35 -1.21 0.69 10.46
N ALA A 36 -2.41 0.78 9.87
CA ALA A 36 -3.36 -0.33 9.88
C ALA A 36 -2.80 -1.59 9.20
N ALA A 37 -2.01 -1.43 8.14
CA ALA A 37 -1.33 -2.55 7.50
C ALA A 37 -0.27 -3.19 8.42
N LEU A 38 0.46 -2.39 9.20
CA LEU A 38 1.47 -2.89 10.14
C LEU A 38 0.86 -3.57 11.36
N ASP A 39 -0.31 -3.09 11.82
CA ASP A 39 -1.04 -3.67 12.94
C ASP A 39 -1.47 -5.13 12.65
N ASP A 40 -1.78 -5.45 11.39
CA ASP A 40 -2.14 -6.81 10.93
C ASP A 40 -1.27 -7.27 9.74
N TRP A 41 0.05 -7.11 9.89
CA TRP A 41 0.99 -7.30 8.77
C TRP A 41 0.95 -8.69 8.14
N ALA A 42 0.75 -9.73 8.95
CA ALA A 42 0.74 -11.11 8.46
C ALA A 42 -0.37 -11.35 7.42
N ALA A 43 -1.53 -10.71 7.57
CA ALA A 43 -2.61 -10.80 6.58
C ALA A 43 -2.46 -9.78 5.44
N CYS A 44 -1.95 -8.58 5.74
CA CYS A 44 -1.82 -7.50 4.76
C CYS A 44 -0.68 -7.74 3.75
N ALA A 45 0.47 -8.21 4.21
CA ALA A 45 1.67 -8.38 3.40
C ALA A 45 1.47 -9.19 2.10
N PRO A 46 0.86 -10.40 2.10
CA PRO A 46 0.66 -11.16 0.88
C PRO A 46 -0.26 -10.44 -0.12
N ARG A 47 -1.30 -9.75 0.38
CA ARG A 47 -2.26 -9.02 -0.46
C ARG A 47 -1.64 -7.76 -1.07
N LEU A 48 -0.82 -7.04 -0.32
CA LEU A 48 -0.06 -5.89 -0.82
C LEU A 48 1.00 -6.31 -1.85
N ALA A 49 1.62 -7.49 -1.65
CA ALA A 49 2.56 -8.05 -2.61
C ALA A 49 1.88 -8.41 -3.95
N GLU A 50 0.67 -8.99 -3.91
CA GLU A 50 -0.12 -9.25 -5.12
C GLU A 50 -0.46 -7.95 -5.87
N LEU A 51 -0.93 -6.93 -5.15
CA LEU A 51 -1.18 -5.59 -5.71
C LEU A 51 0.08 -5.00 -6.36
N SER A 52 1.22 -5.15 -5.71
CA SER A 52 2.52 -4.71 -6.25
C SER A 52 2.87 -5.47 -7.52
N ALA A 53 2.63 -6.79 -7.59
CA ALA A 53 2.94 -7.60 -8.76
C ALA A 53 2.03 -7.25 -9.96
N ARG A 54 0.79 -6.85 -9.71
CA ARG A 54 -0.16 -6.42 -10.75
C ARG A 54 0.12 -5.00 -11.28
N LEU A 55 0.89 -4.21 -10.53
CA LEU A 55 1.21 -2.83 -10.89
C LEU A 55 2.50 -2.72 -11.73
N GLU A 56 3.39 -3.72 -11.63
CA GLU A 56 4.55 -3.89 -12.52
C GLU A 56 4.09 -4.12 -13.96
#